data_AF-A0A662F5I5-F1
#
_entry.id   AF-A0A662F5I5-F1
#
_cell.length_a   1.000
_cell.length_b   1.000
_cell.length_c   1.000
_cell.angle_alpha   90.00
_cell.angle_beta   90.00
_cell.angle_gamma   90.00
#
_symmetry.space_group_name_H-M   'P 1'
#
loop_
_entity.id
_entity.type
_entity.pdbx_description
1 polymer ?
#
loop_
_entity_poly.entity_id
_entity_poly.type
_entity_poly.pdbx_seq_one_letter_code
_entity_poly.pdbx_strand_id
1 'polypeptide(L)'
;MRRIALVLAFAFLLFGISSCKAGITYDVSTNTITLIGDEEKGGSASNPFTFADVYYADKNGTLTLFSDYVTSGNTYTLTTQVRPADEEALKVNFSISNLTGSGNITVRGKDKDGEYQEEVIEITSTGNYTTENWYSEITNFTVNGFSADLEVVQGQWGVVWRNENFFRFDAILKIGDDATPTYFKDIRKMIYFSSVLYKESGDNTLMNIRTKTTSTFGDIYKEESKSTYAGCIFLSPESGSGWGNIYARGNTSFYSCYFGGKKEFYIKLYDNSKMWNSHVEQSLSMLHESEIYHIYSFGGFGGITGASQDIKIEEVWRHEGGVGIWLAGYPSVVRNLQVKLLGYTAHVYVKEVEDVVSKLIDCDMYDENGELTDEWIFYFYGIAEGQHKVKRQYTLNLRVVDEMGNPIKGANIRIYNKTGVLVANLETDENGSITTILTYGTYAKNLSHTQQDRDVLNANLTLETPHTLVISKDGFKEYRVTFKANKKLDWKVALKQEESDVIVETKERKEGSMEEGLVLGFGFAIVFFGLAIFFLKGGEIK
;
A
#
# COMPACT_ATOMS: atom_id res chain seq x y z
N MET A 1 -36.52 -46.56 -33.63
CA MET A 1 -36.12 -45.14 -33.66
C MET A 1 -35.97 -44.55 -32.24
N ARG A 2 -35.02 -45.04 -31.43
CA ARG A 2 -34.74 -44.53 -30.06
C ARG A 2 -33.25 -44.73 -29.65
N ARG A 3 -32.31 -44.52 -30.56
CA ARG A 3 -30.86 -44.63 -30.26
C ARG A 3 -29.99 -43.51 -30.86
N ILE A 4 -30.58 -42.42 -31.33
CA ILE A 4 -29.83 -41.27 -31.89
C ILE A 4 -29.80 -40.06 -30.93
N ALA A 5 -30.63 -40.03 -29.88
CA ALA A 5 -30.72 -38.88 -28.97
C ALA A 5 -29.68 -38.85 -27.84
N LEU A 6 -28.92 -39.94 -27.59
CA LEU A 6 -27.96 -39.98 -26.47
C LEU A 6 -26.52 -39.59 -26.87
N VAL A 7 -26.18 -39.63 -28.16
CA VAL A 7 -24.83 -39.26 -28.65
C VAL A 7 -24.69 -37.74 -28.82
N LEU A 8 -25.80 -37.02 -29.05
CA LEU A 8 -25.81 -35.56 -29.15
C LEU A 8 -25.75 -34.83 -27.79
N ALA A 9 -26.14 -35.49 -26.69
CA ALA A 9 -26.05 -34.90 -25.34
C ALA A 9 -24.62 -34.97 -24.75
N PHE A 10 -23.79 -35.91 -25.22
CA PHE A 10 -22.39 -36.02 -24.76
C PHE A 10 -21.43 -35.13 -25.56
N ALA A 11 -21.78 -34.77 -26.79
CA ALA A 11 -21.01 -33.80 -27.58
C ALA A 11 -21.18 -32.37 -27.06
N PHE A 12 -22.34 -31.99 -26.50
CA PHE A 12 -22.56 -30.66 -25.95
C PHE A 12 -21.98 -30.42 -24.55
N LEU A 13 -21.56 -31.47 -23.82
CA LEU A 13 -20.86 -31.32 -22.55
C LEU A 13 -19.34 -31.10 -22.69
N LEU A 14 -18.79 -31.29 -23.89
CA LEU A 14 -17.37 -31.07 -24.24
C LEU A 14 -17.12 -29.71 -24.93
N PHE A 15 -18.16 -28.90 -25.18
CA PHE A 15 -18.05 -27.54 -25.72
C PHE A 15 -18.32 -26.43 -24.68
N GLY A 16 -18.22 -26.76 -23.39
CA GLY A 16 -18.07 -25.76 -22.32
C GLY A 16 -16.61 -25.34 -22.09
N ILE A 17 -15.69 -25.75 -22.96
CA ILE A 17 -14.31 -25.28 -22.94
C ILE A 17 -14.36 -23.85 -23.45
N SER A 18 -14.38 -22.91 -22.51
CA SER A 18 -14.24 -21.48 -22.77
C SER A 18 -13.14 -21.32 -23.82
N SER A 19 -13.53 -20.92 -25.03
CA SER A 19 -12.60 -20.50 -26.07
C SER A 19 -11.57 -19.59 -25.42
N CYS A 20 -10.29 -19.78 -25.75
CA CYS A 20 -9.17 -18.93 -25.32
C CYS A 20 -9.68 -17.49 -25.24
N LYS A 21 -9.86 -16.96 -24.01
CA LYS A 21 -10.56 -15.71 -23.80
C LYS A 21 -9.80 -14.65 -24.57
N ALA A 22 -10.45 -14.06 -25.56
CA ALA A 22 -9.89 -12.93 -26.27
C ALA A 22 -9.36 -11.95 -25.21
N GLY A 23 -8.09 -11.55 -25.39
CA GLY A 23 -7.39 -10.68 -24.45
C GLY A 23 -6.34 -11.30 -23.51
N ILE A 24 -6.26 -12.62 -23.28
CA ILE A 24 -5.17 -13.21 -22.46
C ILE A 24 -4.20 -14.01 -23.33
N THR A 25 -2.92 -13.62 -23.36
CA THR A 25 -1.88 -14.27 -24.17
C THR A 25 -0.63 -14.56 -23.35
N TYR A 26 0.19 -15.50 -23.82
CA TYR A 26 1.50 -15.83 -23.26
C TYR A 26 2.58 -15.74 -24.32
N ASP A 27 3.64 -15.00 -24.01
CA ASP A 27 4.85 -14.91 -24.82
C ASP A 27 5.97 -15.68 -24.12
N VAL A 28 6.36 -16.81 -24.73
CA VAL A 28 7.42 -17.69 -24.22
C VAL A 28 8.79 -17.02 -24.22
N SER A 29 9.06 -16.09 -25.16
CA SER A 29 10.37 -15.46 -25.31
C SER A 29 10.67 -14.47 -24.17
N THR A 30 9.62 -13.80 -23.68
CA THR A 30 9.69 -12.87 -22.55
C THR A 30 9.16 -13.46 -21.25
N ASN A 31 8.66 -14.70 -21.29
CA ASN A 31 7.98 -15.39 -20.21
C ASN A 31 6.91 -14.51 -19.53
N THR A 32 6.06 -13.87 -20.35
CA THR A 32 5.08 -12.88 -19.91
C THR A 32 3.67 -13.27 -20.32
N ILE A 33 2.75 -13.26 -19.36
CA ILE A 33 1.31 -13.33 -19.61
C ILE A 33 0.79 -11.90 -19.73
N THR A 34 0.09 -11.59 -20.82
CA THR A 34 -0.51 -10.27 -21.05
C THR A 34 -2.03 -10.36 -21.07
N LEU A 35 -2.69 -9.46 -20.33
CA LEU A 35 -4.15 -9.31 -20.30
C LEU A 35 -4.52 -7.97 -20.93
N ILE A 36 -5.37 -7.97 -21.94
CA ILE A 36 -5.89 -6.78 -22.62
C ILE A 36 -7.41 -6.88 -22.64
N GLY A 37 -8.10 -5.86 -22.13
CA GLY A 37 -9.56 -5.86 -22.09
C GLY A 37 -10.19 -5.77 -23.47
N ASP A 38 -11.30 -6.49 -23.67
CA ASP A 38 -12.12 -6.42 -24.86
C ASP A 38 -13.63 -6.46 -24.53
N GLU A 39 -14.46 -6.60 -25.56
CA GLU A 39 -15.92 -6.64 -25.41
C GLU A 39 -16.43 -7.87 -24.64
N GLU A 40 -15.69 -8.98 -24.66
CA GLU A 40 -16.08 -10.21 -23.97
C GLU A 40 -15.65 -10.21 -22.51
N LYS A 41 -14.44 -9.73 -22.21
CA LYS A 41 -13.87 -9.78 -20.86
C LYS A 41 -12.85 -8.68 -20.64
N GLY A 42 -12.83 -8.12 -19.43
CA GLY A 42 -11.81 -7.16 -19.02
C GLY A 42 -11.91 -5.80 -19.70
N GLY A 43 -12.78 -5.56 -20.68
CA GLY A 43 -13.01 -4.23 -21.24
C GLY A 43 -13.96 -3.35 -20.41
N SER A 44 -14.56 -3.87 -19.34
CA SER A 44 -15.41 -3.08 -18.43
C SER A 44 -15.32 -3.50 -16.96
N ALA A 45 -15.64 -2.57 -16.06
CA ALA A 45 -15.70 -2.83 -14.62
C ALA A 45 -16.79 -3.84 -14.21
N SER A 46 -17.78 -4.10 -15.08
CA SER A 46 -18.85 -5.08 -14.83
C SER A 46 -18.40 -6.52 -15.07
N ASN A 47 -17.35 -6.71 -15.87
CA ASN A 47 -16.80 -8.01 -16.20
C ASN A 47 -15.26 -8.01 -16.22
N PRO A 48 -14.60 -7.67 -15.10
CA PRO A 48 -13.15 -7.59 -15.03
C PRO A 48 -12.52 -8.98 -15.14
N PHE A 49 -11.25 -9.02 -15.54
CA PHE A 49 -10.40 -10.21 -15.39
C PHE A 49 -10.16 -10.54 -13.91
N THR A 50 -9.91 -11.82 -13.64
CA THR A 50 -9.58 -12.40 -12.32
C THR A 50 -8.34 -13.29 -12.45
N PHE A 51 -7.74 -13.71 -11.32
CA PHE A 51 -6.65 -14.68 -11.37
C PHE A 51 -7.10 -16.05 -11.88
N ALA A 52 -8.37 -16.42 -11.65
CA ALA A 52 -8.95 -17.63 -12.21
C ALA A 52 -9.00 -17.59 -13.74
N ASP A 53 -9.29 -16.42 -14.34
CA ASP A 53 -9.26 -16.27 -15.80
C ASP A 53 -7.86 -16.52 -16.37
N VAL A 54 -6.83 -16.05 -15.68
CA VAL A 54 -5.43 -16.26 -16.08
C VAL A 54 -5.05 -17.74 -16.02
N TYR A 55 -5.48 -18.44 -14.96
CA TYR A 55 -5.27 -19.89 -14.84
C TYR A 55 -5.97 -20.67 -15.95
N TYR A 56 -7.24 -20.36 -16.25
CA TYR A 56 -7.94 -21.06 -17.33
C TYR A 56 -7.36 -20.75 -18.72
N ALA A 57 -6.81 -19.55 -18.92
CA ALA A 57 -6.06 -19.23 -20.15
C ALA A 57 -4.78 -20.07 -20.26
N ASP A 58 -4.04 -20.28 -19.16
CA ASP A 58 -2.89 -21.19 -19.13
C ASP A 58 -3.28 -22.62 -19.51
N LYS A 59 -4.34 -23.16 -18.89
CA LYS A 59 -4.87 -24.50 -19.16
C LYS A 59 -5.36 -24.71 -20.59
N ASN A 60 -5.90 -23.67 -21.21
CA ASN A 60 -6.37 -23.73 -22.59
C ASN A 60 -5.29 -23.35 -23.61
N GLY A 61 -4.11 -22.95 -23.12
CA GLY A 61 -2.97 -22.58 -23.94
C GLY A 61 -2.27 -23.78 -24.58
N THR A 62 -1.33 -23.50 -25.46
CA THR A 62 -0.42 -24.50 -26.04
C THR A 62 1.00 -24.00 -25.96
N LEU A 63 1.95 -24.91 -25.71
CA LEU A 63 3.38 -24.59 -25.69
C LEU A 63 4.13 -25.55 -26.60
N THR A 64 4.82 -24.99 -27.60
CA THR A 64 5.74 -25.74 -28.45
C THR A 64 7.03 -26.02 -27.69
N LEU A 65 7.33 -27.31 -27.53
CA LEU A 65 8.47 -27.84 -26.80
C LEU A 65 9.67 -28.09 -27.73
N PHE A 66 9.39 -28.45 -28.99
CA PHE A 66 10.37 -28.69 -30.04
C PHE A 66 9.73 -28.41 -31.40
N SER A 67 10.48 -27.84 -32.35
CA SER A 67 10.05 -27.67 -33.73
C SER A 67 11.26 -27.64 -34.64
N ASP A 68 11.50 -28.73 -35.38
CA ASP A 68 12.60 -28.83 -36.33
C ASP A 68 12.36 -29.98 -37.34
N TYR A 69 13.20 -30.04 -38.37
CA TYR A 69 13.27 -31.17 -39.27
C TYR A 69 14.05 -32.32 -38.61
N VAL A 70 13.44 -33.49 -38.54
CA VAL A 70 14.01 -34.69 -37.91
C VAL A 70 14.35 -35.77 -38.93
N THR A 71 15.33 -36.60 -38.59
CA THR A 71 15.82 -37.68 -39.45
C THR A 71 16.02 -38.96 -38.65
N SER A 72 15.81 -40.09 -39.33
CA SER A 72 15.90 -41.43 -38.75
C SER A 72 17.27 -41.70 -38.12
N GLY A 73 17.27 -42.36 -36.96
CA GLY A 73 18.44 -42.77 -36.20
C GLY A 73 18.95 -41.72 -35.21
N ASN A 74 18.37 -40.52 -35.20
CA ASN A 74 18.81 -39.43 -34.33
C ASN A 74 17.98 -39.32 -33.06
N THR A 75 18.64 -38.86 -32.00
CA THR A 75 18.02 -38.54 -30.71
C THR A 75 18.03 -37.03 -30.52
N TYR A 76 16.88 -36.51 -30.09
CA TYR A 76 16.61 -35.09 -29.95
C TYR A 76 16.22 -34.78 -28.51
N THR A 77 16.50 -33.56 -28.08
CA THR A 77 16.06 -33.00 -26.80
C THR A 77 15.09 -31.87 -27.06
N LEU A 78 14.13 -31.66 -26.15
CA LEU A 78 13.22 -30.54 -26.24
C LEU A 78 13.98 -29.21 -26.10
N THR A 79 13.55 -28.19 -26.84
CA THR A 79 14.02 -26.81 -26.69
C THR A 79 13.47 -26.19 -25.42
N THR A 80 12.21 -26.51 -25.09
CA THR A 80 11.55 -26.17 -23.83
C THR A 80 11.09 -27.44 -23.17
N GLN A 81 11.47 -27.67 -21.91
CA GLN A 81 11.02 -28.84 -21.16
C GLN A 81 9.51 -28.80 -20.92
N VAL A 82 8.88 -29.97 -20.74
CA VAL A 82 7.48 -30.13 -20.33
C VAL A 82 7.22 -29.33 -19.04
N ARG A 83 6.08 -28.63 -19.01
CA ARG A 83 5.62 -27.79 -17.91
C ARG A 83 4.23 -28.23 -17.46
N PRO A 84 4.14 -29.22 -16.57
CA PRO A 84 2.85 -29.76 -16.14
C PRO A 84 2.10 -28.88 -15.14
N ALA A 85 2.77 -27.89 -14.53
CA ALA A 85 2.20 -27.06 -13.48
C ALA A 85 1.50 -27.92 -12.41
N ASP A 86 0.29 -27.55 -12.00
CA ASP A 86 -0.51 -28.26 -11.00
C ASP A 86 -1.03 -29.65 -11.43
N GLU A 87 -0.83 -30.09 -12.68
CA GLU A 87 -1.12 -31.49 -13.09
C GLU A 87 0.00 -32.48 -12.74
N GLU A 88 1.19 -31.99 -12.36
CA GLU A 88 2.40 -32.77 -12.06
C GLU A 88 3.01 -33.57 -13.23
N ALA A 89 2.21 -34.00 -14.22
CA ALA A 89 2.64 -34.56 -15.49
C ALA A 89 1.63 -34.22 -16.62
N LEU A 90 2.02 -34.38 -17.89
CA LEU A 90 1.15 -34.17 -19.06
C LEU A 90 1.38 -35.20 -20.16
N LYS A 91 0.33 -35.42 -20.97
CA LYS A 91 0.50 -36.00 -22.30
C LYS A 91 1.05 -34.96 -23.27
N VAL A 92 1.87 -35.40 -24.22
CA VAL A 92 2.52 -34.54 -25.21
C VAL A 92 2.12 -34.97 -26.61
N ASN A 93 1.90 -34.01 -27.51
CA ASN A 93 1.51 -34.23 -28.88
C ASN A 93 2.71 -34.08 -29.81
N PHE A 94 2.89 -35.03 -30.73
CA PHE A 94 3.83 -35.02 -31.84
C PHE A 94 3.06 -34.77 -33.13
N SER A 95 3.22 -33.60 -33.73
CA SER A 95 2.64 -33.20 -35.01
C SER A 95 3.65 -33.40 -36.12
N ILE A 96 3.31 -34.25 -37.09
CA ILE A 96 4.21 -34.70 -38.15
C ILE A 96 3.70 -34.22 -39.50
N SER A 97 4.55 -33.50 -40.22
CA SER A 97 4.29 -33.04 -41.59
C SER A 97 5.48 -33.36 -42.51
N ASN A 98 5.26 -33.34 -43.83
CA ASN A 98 6.28 -33.67 -44.83
C ASN A 98 6.99 -35.03 -44.60
N LEU A 99 6.22 -36.02 -44.15
CA LEU A 99 6.72 -37.35 -43.78
C LEU A 99 7.31 -38.11 -44.99
N THR A 100 8.52 -38.61 -44.82
CA THR A 100 9.17 -39.56 -45.73
C THR A 100 9.55 -40.82 -44.96
N GLY A 101 8.98 -41.96 -45.36
CA GLY A 101 9.16 -43.25 -44.69
C GLY A 101 8.08 -43.55 -43.63
N SER A 102 8.33 -44.58 -42.84
CA SER A 102 7.46 -45.02 -41.73
C SER A 102 8.34 -45.63 -40.64
N GLY A 103 7.95 -45.45 -39.38
CA GLY A 103 8.68 -46.02 -38.26
C GLY A 103 8.10 -45.55 -36.95
N ASN A 104 8.92 -45.17 -35.97
CA ASN A 104 8.42 -44.76 -34.67
C ASN A 104 9.24 -43.65 -34.01
N ILE A 105 8.62 -43.04 -33.00
CA ILE A 105 9.28 -42.16 -32.05
C ILE A 105 9.36 -42.89 -30.71
N THR A 106 10.55 -43.03 -30.14
CA THR A 106 10.73 -43.52 -28.77
C THR A 106 10.92 -42.35 -27.83
N VAL A 107 9.98 -42.12 -26.91
CA VAL A 107 10.00 -41.01 -25.94
C VAL A 107 10.48 -41.53 -24.59
N ARG A 108 11.47 -40.86 -23.99
CA ARG A 108 12.03 -41.21 -22.68
C ARG A 108 11.93 -40.03 -21.73
N GLY A 109 11.51 -40.30 -20.51
CA GLY A 109 11.32 -39.25 -19.51
C GLY A 109 10.94 -39.80 -18.15
N LYS A 110 10.33 -38.95 -17.34
CA LYS A 110 9.84 -39.28 -15.99
C LYS A 110 8.35 -39.04 -15.88
N ASP A 111 7.69 -39.79 -15.02
CA ASP A 111 6.30 -39.54 -14.63
C ASP A 111 6.20 -38.49 -13.50
N LYS A 112 5.00 -38.27 -12.98
CA LYS A 112 4.74 -37.32 -11.89
C LYS A 112 5.46 -37.68 -10.58
N ASP A 113 5.76 -38.96 -10.36
CA ASP A 113 6.43 -39.47 -9.15
C ASP A 113 7.96 -39.47 -9.34
N GLY A 114 8.44 -39.10 -10.53
CA GLY A 114 9.87 -39.00 -10.87
C GLY A 114 10.47 -40.31 -11.39
N GLU A 115 9.65 -41.34 -11.60
CA GLU A 115 10.09 -42.65 -12.08
C GLU A 115 10.30 -42.63 -13.60
N TYR A 116 11.36 -43.30 -14.05
CA TYR A 116 11.70 -43.35 -15.47
C TYR A 116 10.72 -44.21 -16.27
N GLN A 117 10.31 -43.71 -17.43
CA GLN A 117 9.42 -44.41 -18.35
C GLN A 117 9.83 -44.20 -19.82
N GLU A 118 9.43 -45.15 -20.65
CA GLU A 118 9.65 -45.16 -22.09
C GLU A 118 8.33 -45.47 -22.81
N GLU A 119 8.08 -44.80 -23.93
CA GLU A 119 6.94 -45.04 -24.81
C GLU A 119 7.43 -45.10 -26.26
N VAL A 120 6.82 -45.98 -27.07
CA VAL A 120 7.05 -46.07 -28.51
C VAL A 120 5.76 -45.70 -29.24
N ILE A 121 5.84 -44.67 -30.08
CA ILE A 121 4.71 -44.14 -30.86
C ILE A 121 4.94 -44.50 -32.33
N GLU A 122 4.07 -45.34 -32.89
CA GLU A 122 4.16 -45.77 -34.29
C GLU A 122 3.66 -44.68 -35.25
N ILE A 123 4.52 -44.29 -36.20
CA ILE A 123 4.30 -43.24 -37.19
C ILE A 123 4.13 -43.87 -38.58
N THR A 124 2.89 -43.86 -39.06
CA THR A 124 2.52 -44.47 -40.35
C THR A 124 2.03 -43.45 -41.38
N SER A 125 1.73 -42.22 -40.94
CA SER A 125 1.23 -41.15 -41.81
C SER A 125 1.49 -39.77 -41.20
N THR A 126 1.32 -38.70 -41.98
CA THR A 126 1.29 -37.33 -41.43
C THR A 126 0.07 -37.15 -40.54
N GLY A 127 0.23 -36.46 -39.40
CA GLY A 127 -0.85 -36.29 -38.44
C GLY A 127 -0.34 -35.96 -37.04
N ASN A 128 -1.27 -35.97 -36.08
CA ASN A 128 -1.01 -35.73 -34.66
C ASN A 128 -1.02 -37.05 -33.89
N TYR A 129 0.00 -37.26 -33.07
CA TYR A 129 0.14 -38.44 -32.23
C TYR A 129 0.34 -38.00 -30.78
N THR A 130 -0.51 -38.47 -29.87
CA THR A 130 -0.45 -38.11 -28.45
C THR A 130 0.18 -39.25 -27.66
N THR A 131 1.05 -38.92 -26.70
CA THR A 131 1.58 -39.94 -25.77
C THR A 131 0.46 -40.62 -24.98
N GLU A 132 0.58 -41.92 -24.79
CA GLU A 132 -0.22 -42.67 -23.83
C GLU A 132 0.23 -42.38 -22.40
N ASN A 133 1.54 -42.29 -22.19
CA ASN A 133 2.15 -41.97 -20.90
C ASN A 133 2.08 -40.48 -20.59
N TRP A 134 2.10 -40.18 -19.28
CA TRP A 134 2.09 -38.83 -18.73
C TRP A 134 3.48 -38.46 -18.26
N TYR A 135 4.07 -37.42 -18.83
CA TYR A 135 5.44 -37.00 -18.56
C TYR A 135 5.49 -35.73 -17.71
N SER A 136 6.24 -35.77 -16.61
CA SER A 136 6.65 -34.55 -15.88
C SER A 136 7.88 -33.89 -16.52
N GLU A 137 8.70 -34.73 -17.17
CA GLU A 137 9.93 -34.36 -17.86
C GLU A 137 10.12 -35.33 -19.04
N ILE A 138 10.50 -34.83 -20.22
CA ILE A 138 11.02 -35.64 -21.32
C ILE A 138 12.53 -35.41 -21.42
N THR A 139 13.31 -36.45 -21.16
CA THR A 139 14.77 -36.40 -21.23
C THR A 139 15.24 -36.32 -22.68
N ASN A 140 14.66 -37.14 -23.57
CA ASN A 140 14.89 -37.12 -25.01
C ASN A 140 13.82 -37.92 -25.76
N PHE A 141 13.83 -37.80 -27.08
CA PHE A 141 13.11 -38.72 -27.96
C PHE A 141 13.98 -39.14 -29.14
N THR A 142 13.82 -40.37 -29.62
CA THR A 142 14.56 -40.94 -30.75
C THR A 142 13.62 -41.17 -31.92
N VAL A 143 14.00 -40.71 -33.11
CA VAL A 143 13.24 -40.90 -34.35
C VAL A 143 13.83 -42.08 -35.13
N ASN A 144 13.03 -43.09 -35.47
CA ASN A 144 13.48 -44.28 -36.21
C ASN A 144 12.62 -44.53 -37.45
N GLY A 145 13.24 -44.81 -38.59
CA GLY A 145 12.57 -45.27 -39.81
C GLY A 145 11.96 -44.18 -40.71
N PHE A 146 11.95 -42.91 -40.28
CA PHE A 146 11.41 -41.80 -41.08
C PHE A 146 12.19 -40.50 -40.92
N SER A 147 11.90 -39.55 -41.81
CA SER A 147 12.29 -38.13 -41.69
C SER A 147 11.07 -37.25 -41.93
N ALA A 148 10.94 -36.12 -41.24
CA ALA A 148 9.76 -35.25 -41.30
C ALA A 148 10.04 -33.88 -40.67
N ASP A 149 9.17 -32.90 -40.94
CA ASP A 149 9.03 -31.74 -40.07
C ASP A 149 8.22 -32.16 -38.83
N LEU A 150 8.83 -32.01 -37.65
CA LEU A 150 8.24 -32.44 -36.39
C LEU A 150 8.07 -31.25 -35.44
N GLU A 151 6.85 -31.10 -34.94
CA GLU A 151 6.53 -30.23 -33.80
C GLU A 151 6.08 -31.07 -32.60
N VAL A 152 6.61 -30.75 -31.42
CA VAL A 152 6.21 -31.37 -30.15
C VAL A 152 5.54 -30.31 -29.29
N VAL A 153 4.30 -30.54 -28.86
CA VAL A 153 3.44 -29.53 -28.21
C VAL A 153 2.77 -30.13 -26.97
N GLN A 154 2.67 -29.34 -25.89
CA GLN A 154 1.81 -29.65 -24.75
C GLN A 154 0.55 -28.78 -24.73
N GLY A 155 -0.53 -29.30 -24.13
CA GLY A 155 -1.85 -28.65 -24.05
C GLY A 155 -2.04 -27.72 -22.86
N GLN A 156 -1.03 -26.90 -22.52
CA GLN A 156 -1.13 -25.74 -21.62
C GLN A 156 0.17 -24.93 -21.73
N TRP A 157 0.18 -23.67 -21.27
CA TRP A 157 1.45 -22.93 -21.15
C TRP A 157 2.33 -23.44 -20.00
N GLY A 158 1.70 -23.89 -18.91
CA GLY A 158 2.38 -24.51 -17.77
C GLY A 158 3.15 -23.51 -16.90
N VAL A 159 2.67 -22.28 -16.79
CA VAL A 159 3.30 -21.20 -16.02
C VAL A 159 2.42 -20.63 -14.90
N VAL A 160 1.19 -21.13 -14.77
CA VAL A 160 0.26 -20.76 -13.71
C VAL A 160 -0.20 -22.00 -12.96
N TRP A 161 0.08 -22.04 -11.66
CA TRP A 161 -0.33 -23.11 -10.76
C TRP A 161 -1.52 -22.63 -9.95
N ARG A 162 -2.42 -23.54 -9.59
CA ARG A 162 -3.54 -23.23 -8.71
C ARG A 162 -3.77 -24.31 -7.67
N ASN A 163 -4.07 -23.88 -6.45
CA ASN A 163 -4.68 -24.71 -5.41
C ASN A 163 -5.75 -23.88 -4.70
N GLU A 164 -7.02 -24.12 -5.03
CA GLU A 164 -8.17 -23.31 -4.57
C GLU A 164 -8.02 -21.79 -4.86
N ASN A 165 -7.68 -21.00 -3.82
CA ASN A 165 -7.47 -19.55 -3.85
C ASN A 165 -5.98 -19.17 -3.90
N PHE A 166 -5.09 -20.15 -3.85
CA PHE A 166 -3.66 -19.98 -4.05
C PHE A 166 -3.33 -20.07 -5.54
N PHE A 167 -2.57 -19.10 -6.02
CA PHE A 167 -2.04 -19.04 -7.38
C PHE A 167 -0.53 -18.86 -7.29
N ARG A 168 0.22 -19.69 -8.01
CA ARG A 168 1.65 -19.49 -8.20
C ARG A 168 1.93 -19.15 -9.65
N PHE A 169 2.74 -18.11 -9.85
CA PHE A 169 3.16 -17.64 -11.17
C PHE A 169 4.64 -17.96 -11.39
N ASP A 170 4.91 -18.71 -12.45
CA ASP A 170 6.25 -18.92 -13.03
C ASP A 170 6.49 -17.99 -14.23
N ALA A 171 5.55 -17.08 -14.54
CA ALA A 171 5.63 -16.06 -15.59
C ALA A 171 5.31 -14.66 -15.03
N ILE A 172 5.80 -13.62 -15.72
CA ILE A 172 5.50 -12.23 -15.41
C ILE A 172 4.03 -11.95 -15.76
N LEU A 173 3.31 -11.25 -14.89
CA LEU A 173 1.92 -10.88 -15.15
C LEU A 173 1.80 -9.41 -15.59
N LYS A 174 1.42 -9.18 -16.84
CA LYS A 174 1.18 -7.84 -17.41
C LYS A 174 -0.31 -7.61 -17.60
N ILE A 175 -0.84 -6.54 -17.00
CA ILE A 175 -2.26 -6.16 -17.11
C ILE A 175 -2.35 -4.83 -17.87
N GLY A 176 -2.95 -4.85 -19.05
CA GLY A 176 -3.06 -3.73 -19.98
C GLY A 176 -1.88 -3.59 -20.94
N ASP A 177 -2.04 -2.69 -21.92
CA ASP A 177 -1.08 -2.40 -23.00
C ASP A 177 -0.79 -0.89 -23.18
N ASP A 178 -1.20 -0.06 -22.21
CA ASP A 178 -1.17 1.42 -22.25
C ASP A 178 -2.12 2.08 -23.28
N ALA A 179 -2.83 1.30 -24.10
CA ALA A 179 -3.71 1.80 -25.15
C ALA A 179 -5.18 1.51 -24.86
N THR A 180 -5.47 0.30 -24.41
CA THR A 180 -6.78 -0.33 -24.34
C THR A 180 -7.28 -0.36 -22.88
N PRO A 181 -8.48 0.16 -22.59
CA PRO A 181 -9.08 0.05 -21.26
C PRO A 181 -9.11 -1.41 -20.80
N THR A 182 -8.48 -1.68 -19.66
CA THR A 182 -8.38 -3.04 -19.11
C THR A 182 -8.81 -3.03 -17.65
N TYR A 183 -9.66 -3.96 -17.25
CA TYR A 183 -10.23 -4.04 -15.91
C TYR A 183 -9.86 -5.38 -15.28
N PHE A 184 -9.32 -5.34 -14.06
CA PHE A 184 -8.98 -6.51 -13.27
C PHE A 184 -9.51 -6.36 -11.85
N LYS A 185 -10.16 -7.37 -11.30
CA LYS A 185 -10.62 -7.37 -9.91
C LYS A 185 -10.55 -8.76 -9.32
N ASP A 186 -9.95 -8.90 -8.14
CA ASP A 186 -10.02 -10.13 -7.37
C ASP A 186 -9.96 -9.88 -5.86
N ILE A 187 -10.47 -10.84 -5.09
CA ILE A 187 -10.56 -10.76 -3.62
C ILE A 187 -10.14 -12.10 -3.00
N ARG A 188 -9.54 -12.05 -1.80
CA ARG A 188 -9.15 -13.24 -1.00
C ARG A 188 -8.28 -14.26 -1.75
N LYS A 189 -7.40 -13.79 -2.62
CA LYS A 189 -6.45 -14.66 -3.32
C LYS A 189 -5.08 -14.60 -2.65
N MET A 190 -4.36 -15.72 -2.69
CA MET A 190 -2.95 -15.77 -2.34
C MET A 190 -2.15 -15.94 -3.63
N ILE A 191 -1.25 -14.99 -3.90
CA ILE A 191 -0.47 -14.89 -5.12
C ILE A 191 0.98 -15.09 -4.74
N TYR A 192 1.60 -16.13 -5.27
CA TYR A 192 3.00 -16.43 -5.06
C TYR A 192 3.76 -16.27 -6.37
N PHE A 193 4.80 -15.44 -6.36
CA PHE A 193 5.71 -15.34 -7.50
C PHE A 193 6.92 -16.24 -7.27
N SER A 194 7.14 -17.16 -8.20
CA SER A 194 8.19 -18.17 -8.09
C SER A 194 9.59 -17.59 -8.20
N SER A 195 10.57 -18.28 -7.61
CA SER A 195 11.99 -17.92 -7.65
C SER A 195 12.56 -17.88 -9.08
N VAL A 196 11.92 -18.56 -10.04
CA VAL A 196 12.31 -18.52 -11.46
C VAL A 196 12.20 -17.11 -12.07
N LEU A 197 11.40 -16.23 -11.46
CA LEU A 197 11.25 -14.84 -11.89
C LEU A 197 12.34 -13.91 -11.32
N TYR A 198 13.18 -14.41 -10.42
CA TYR A 198 14.22 -13.63 -9.75
C TYR A 198 15.58 -13.89 -10.39
N LYS A 199 16.14 -12.85 -11.02
CA LYS A 199 17.48 -12.85 -11.61
C LYS A 199 18.50 -12.22 -10.66
N GLU A 200 19.72 -12.76 -10.67
CA GLU A 200 20.80 -12.46 -9.71
C GLU A 200 21.17 -10.98 -9.52
N SER A 201 20.86 -10.11 -10.48
CA SER A 201 21.32 -8.73 -10.50
C SER A 201 20.28 -7.75 -11.06
N GLY A 202 19.00 -7.93 -10.71
CA GLY A 202 17.92 -7.17 -11.35
C GLY A 202 16.81 -6.66 -10.44
N ASP A 203 16.24 -5.53 -10.88
CA ASP A 203 14.87 -5.10 -10.60
C ASP A 203 13.92 -6.09 -11.30
N ASN A 204 13.54 -7.16 -10.59
CA ASN A 204 12.75 -8.24 -11.17
C ASN A 204 11.28 -7.82 -11.19
N THR A 205 10.75 -7.54 -12.39
CA THR A 205 9.33 -7.25 -12.56
C THR A 205 8.52 -8.54 -12.44
N LEU A 206 7.66 -8.62 -11.44
CA LEU A 206 6.78 -9.76 -11.21
C LEU A 206 5.39 -9.51 -11.77
N MET A 207 4.88 -8.29 -11.56
CA MET A 207 3.63 -7.82 -12.08
C MET A 207 3.77 -6.41 -12.61
N ASN A 208 3.19 -6.14 -13.78
CA ASN A 208 3.21 -4.85 -14.44
C ASN A 208 1.78 -4.46 -14.85
N ILE A 209 1.14 -3.62 -14.05
CA ILE A 209 -0.15 -3.03 -14.34
C ILE A 209 0.12 -1.75 -15.10
N ARG A 210 -0.42 -1.66 -16.31
CA ARG A 210 -0.15 -0.60 -17.29
C ARG A 210 -1.15 0.53 -17.18
N THR A 211 -0.80 1.67 -17.79
CA THR A 211 -1.72 2.81 -17.85
C THR A 211 -3.02 2.42 -18.57
N LYS A 212 -4.10 3.19 -18.35
CA LYS A 212 -5.48 2.88 -18.79
C LYS A 212 -6.06 1.58 -18.21
N THR A 213 -5.41 1.00 -17.21
CA THR A 213 -5.96 -0.12 -16.45
C THR A 213 -6.70 0.39 -15.22
N THR A 214 -7.81 -0.28 -14.86
CA THR A 214 -8.44 -0.18 -13.55
C THR A 214 -8.32 -1.54 -12.86
N SER A 215 -7.47 -1.62 -11.84
CA SER A 215 -7.20 -2.87 -11.12
C SER A 215 -7.60 -2.74 -9.66
N THR A 216 -8.26 -3.75 -9.10
CA THR A 216 -8.64 -3.74 -7.68
C THR A 216 -8.34 -5.08 -7.03
N PHE A 217 -7.57 -5.05 -5.95
CA PHE A 217 -7.27 -6.21 -5.11
C PHE A 217 -7.86 -5.97 -3.73
N GLY A 218 -8.87 -6.75 -3.36
CA GLY A 218 -9.71 -6.50 -2.18
C GLY A 218 -10.98 -5.72 -2.50
N ASP A 219 -11.71 -5.31 -1.46
CA ASP A 219 -12.98 -4.59 -1.62
C ASP A 219 -13.19 -3.52 -0.55
N ILE A 220 -14.06 -2.57 -0.87
CA ILE A 220 -14.45 -1.47 0.01
C ILE A 220 -15.75 -1.85 0.73
N TYR A 221 -15.73 -1.79 2.06
CA TYR A 221 -16.96 -1.89 2.86
C TYR A 221 -17.68 -0.54 2.91
N LYS A 222 -16.92 0.55 3.13
CA LYS A 222 -17.44 1.91 3.23
C LYS A 222 -16.38 2.94 2.84
N GLU A 223 -16.62 3.68 1.75
CA GLU A 223 -15.66 4.64 1.17
C GLU A 223 -15.42 5.85 2.09
N GLU A 224 -16.46 6.40 2.72
CA GLU A 224 -16.32 7.65 3.49
C GLU A 224 -15.43 7.49 4.72
N SER A 225 -15.37 6.27 5.27
CA SER A 225 -14.50 5.91 6.38
C SER A 225 -13.28 5.10 5.93
N LYS A 226 -13.04 4.99 4.61
CA LYS A 226 -11.98 4.17 4.01
C LYS A 226 -11.91 2.75 4.60
N SER A 227 -13.05 2.16 4.93
CA SER A 227 -13.13 0.82 5.51
C SER A 227 -13.13 -0.22 4.40
N THR A 228 -12.25 -1.20 4.49
CA THR A 228 -12.01 -2.21 3.44
C THR A 228 -11.98 -3.62 4.02
N TYR A 229 -12.12 -4.63 3.17
CA TYR A 229 -12.05 -6.04 3.55
C TYR A 229 -11.60 -6.93 2.38
N ALA A 230 -11.39 -8.22 2.67
CA ALA A 230 -11.21 -9.27 1.67
C ALA A 230 -10.01 -9.08 0.70
N GLY A 231 -8.93 -8.45 1.17
CA GLY A 231 -7.74 -8.24 0.37
C GLY A 231 -7.01 -9.50 -0.06
N CYS A 232 -6.07 -9.33 -0.98
CA CYS A 232 -5.22 -10.38 -1.51
C CYS A 232 -3.87 -10.41 -0.77
N ILE A 233 -3.22 -11.57 -0.80
CA ILE A 233 -1.91 -11.82 -0.18
C ILE A 233 -0.91 -12.02 -1.31
N PHE A 234 0.15 -11.22 -1.37
CA PHE A 234 1.23 -11.32 -2.34
C PHE A 234 2.51 -11.78 -1.64
N LEU A 235 3.08 -12.88 -2.13
CA LEU A 235 4.21 -13.56 -1.52
C LEU A 235 5.41 -13.63 -2.47
N SER A 236 6.58 -13.30 -1.92
CA SER A 236 7.88 -13.54 -2.54
C SER A 236 8.45 -14.91 -2.17
N PRO A 237 9.32 -15.51 -3.00
CA PRO A 237 9.89 -16.82 -2.75
C PRO A 237 10.93 -16.79 -1.63
N GLU A 238 11.26 -17.98 -1.11
CA GLU A 238 12.25 -18.12 -0.05
C GLU A 238 13.70 -17.94 -0.54
N SER A 239 13.94 -18.33 -1.79
CA SER A 239 15.24 -18.34 -2.45
C SER A 239 15.21 -17.48 -3.71
N GLY A 240 16.39 -17.15 -4.23
CA GLY A 240 16.57 -16.18 -5.31
C GLY A 240 17.37 -14.97 -4.87
N SER A 241 17.83 -14.21 -5.84
CA SER A 241 18.74 -13.08 -5.71
C SER A 241 18.11 -11.88 -6.40
N GLY A 242 18.35 -10.69 -5.88
CA GLY A 242 17.64 -9.47 -6.29
C GLY A 242 16.27 -9.30 -5.62
N TRP A 243 15.52 -8.31 -6.11
CA TRP A 243 14.28 -7.82 -5.50
C TRP A 243 13.10 -7.97 -6.45
N GLY A 244 11.94 -8.33 -5.92
CA GLY A 244 10.69 -8.45 -6.68
C GLY A 244 9.96 -7.12 -6.76
N ASN A 245 9.35 -6.81 -7.90
CA ASN A 245 8.68 -5.54 -8.13
C ASN A 245 7.26 -5.74 -8.68
N ILE A 246 6.29 -5.09 -8.05
CA ILE A 246 4.97 -4.83 -8.63
C ILE A 246 4.96 -3.37 -9.10
N TYR A 247 4.81 -3.17 -10.40
CA TYR A 247 4.59 -1.86 -10.98
C TYR A 247 3.10 -1.63 -11.16
N ALA A 248 2.52 -0.74 -10.37
CA ALA A 248 1.11 -0.39 -10.44
C ALA A 248 0.94 0.97 -11.14
N ARG A 249 0.73 0.97 -12.46
CA ARG A 249 0.38 2.15 -13.26
C ARG A 249 -1.11 2.11 -13.60
N GLY A 250 -1.73 3.26 -13.76
CA GLY A 250 -3.18 3.39 -13.90
C GLY A 250 -3.93 3.45 -12.57
N ASN A 251 -5.26 3.25 -12.61
CA ASN A 251 -6.12 3.32 -11.44
C ASN A 251 -6.08 1.98 -10.68
N THR A 252 -5.00 1.75 -9.93
CA THR A 252 -4.79 0.50 -9.18
C THR A 252 -5.11 0.70 -7.71
N SER A 253 -5.90 -0.19 -7.14
CA SER A 253 -6.30 -0.14 -5.72
C SER A 253 -5.96 -1.44 -5.00
N PHE A 254 -5.26 -1.32 -3.88
CA PHE A 254 -4.95 -2.41 -2.95
C PHE A 254 -5.67 -2.17 -1.61
N TYR A 255 -6.60 -3.03 -1.26
CA TYR A 255 -7.49 -2.86 -0.11
C TYR A 255 -7.39 -4.07 0.82
N SER A 256 -6.97 -3.84 2.08
CA SER A 256 -6.73 -4.92 3.06
C SER A 256 -5.77 -6.00 2.57
N CYS A 257 -4.82 -5.64 1.70
CA CYS A 257 -3.87 -6.57 1.12
C CYS A 257 -2.71 -6.82 2.08
N TYR A 258 -2.03 -7.95 1.89
CA TYR A 258 -0.78 -8.26 2.56
C TYR A 258 0.31 -8.49 1.52
N PHE A 259 1.50 -7.97 1.76
CA PHE A 259 2.68 -8.14 0.92
C PHE A 259 3.84 -8.58 1.81
N GLY A 260 4.33 -9.79 1.59
CA GLY A 260 5.36 -10.39 2.44
C GLY A 260 6.16 -11.49 1.77
N GLY A 261 6.96 -12.19 2.57
CA GLY A 261 7.86 -13.25 2.12
C GLY A 261 9.32 -12.99 2.50
N LYS A 262 10.21 -13.95 2.21
CA LYS A 262 11.61 -13.87 2.68
C LYS A 262 12.48 -12.91 1.88
N LYS A 263 12.09 -12.59 0.64
CA LYS A 263 12.88 -11.75 -0.29
C LYS A 263 12.25 -10.39 -0.48
N GLU A 264 13.12 -9.38 -0.63
CA GLU A 264 12.73 -7.98 -0.84
C GLU A 264 11.72 -7.82 -1.99
N PHE A 265 10.68 -7.05 -1.72
CA PHE A 265 9.48 -6.89 -2.52
C PHE A 265 9.12 -5.40 -2.47
N TYR A 266 9.18 -4.78 -3.64
CA TYR A 266 8.90 -3.37 -3.85
C TYR A 266 7.56 -3.24 -4.55
N ILE A 267 6.66 -2.51 -3.91
CA ILE A 267 5.42 -2.11 -4.54
C ILE A 267 5.63 -0.69 -5.02
N LYS A 268 5.58 -0.49 -6.33
CA LYS A 268 5.77 0.80 -6.99
C LYS A 268 4.42 1.33 -7.44
N LEU A 269 3.86 2.25 -6.67
CA LEU A 269 2.56 2.88 -6.95
C LEU A 269 2.77 4.13 -7.81
N TYR A 270 2.05 4.20 -8.93
CA TYR A 270 2.04 5.33 -9.86
C TYR A 270 0.61 5.79 -10.09
N ASP A 271 0.47 7.00 -10.64
CA ASP A 271 -0.81 7.62 -10.98
C ASP A 271 -1.76 7.64 -9.77
N ASN A 272 -3.06 7.72 -10.00
CA ASN A 272 -4.12 7.74 -8.96
C ASN A 272 -4.29 6.39 -8.21
N SER A 273 -3.19 5.69 -7.92
CA SER A 273 -3.21 4.42 -7.19
C SER A 273 -3.56 4.61 -5.71
N LYS A 274 -4.25 3.64 -5.14
CA LYS A 274 -4.70 3.62 -3.74
C LYS A 274 -4.16 2.39 -3.02
N MET A 275 -3.72 2.54 -1.77
CA MET A 275 -3.45 1.42 -0.88
C MET A 275 -3.99 1.71 0.51
N TRP A 276 -5.02 0.97 0.94
CA TRP A 276 -5.70 1.19 2.22
C TRP A 276 -5.70 -0.06 3.11
N ASN A 277 -5.57 0.13 4.43
CA ASN A 277 -5.65 -0.89 5.48
C ASN A 277 -4.78 -2.13 5.20
N SER A 278 -3.63 -1.93 4.56
CA SER A 278 -2.80 -3.02 4.04
C SER A 278 -1.54 -3.21 4.86
N HIS A 279 -0.93 -4.37 4.70
CA HIS A 279 0.26 -4.80 5.42
C HIS A 279 1.42 -5.00 4.44
N VAL A 280 2.58 -4.37 4.70
CA VAL A 280 3.79 -4.50 3.87
C VAL A 280 5.00 -4.87 4.73
N GLU A 281 5.48 -6.11 4.67
CA GLU A 281 6.62 -6.60 5.47
C GLU A 281 7.99 -6.07 5.00
N GLN A 282 8.05 -5.25 3.95
CA GLN A 282 9.31 -4.81 3.35
C GLN A 282 9.20 -3.36 2.84
N SER A 283 9.31 -3.12 1.53
CA SER A 283 9.44 -1.77 0.97
C SER A 283 8.23 -1.33 0.15
N LEU A 284 7.77 -0.11 0.41
CA LEU A 284 6.73 0.55 -0.39
C LEU A 284 7.32 1.80 -1.05
N SER A 285 7.23 1.88 -2.37
CA SER A 285 7.73 3.02 -3.13
C SER A 285 6.58 3.69 -3.86
N MET A 286 6.30 4.93 -3.51
CA MET A 286 5.28 5.76 -4.14
C MET A 286 5.95 6.73 -5.07
N LEU A 287 5.56 6.67 -6.34
CA LEU A 287 6.26 7.39 -7.39
C LEU A 287 5.40 8.51 -7.98
N HIS A 288 4.07 8.39 -8.01
CA HIS A 288 3.17 9.42 -8.53
C HIS A 288 1.78 9.39 -7.87
N GLU A 289 1.18 10.57 -7.62
CA GLU A 289 -0.25 10.85 -7.29
C GLU A 289 -1.03 9.77 -6.51
N SER A 290 -0.39 9.11 -5.53
CA SER A 290 -0.97 7.95 -4.85
C SER A 290 -1.51 8.29 -3.46
N GLU A 291 -2.58 7.59 -3.06
CA GLU A 291 -3.19 7.69 -1.74
C GLU A 291 -2.90 6.44 -0.91
N ILE A 292 -2.27 6.65 0.25
CA ILE A 292 -2.00 5.63 1.25
C ILE A 292 -2.77 5.95 2.53
N TYR A 293 -3.45 4.95 3.07
CA TYR A 293 -4.20 5.07 4.31
C TYR A 293 -4.03 3.81 5.16
N HIS A 294 -3.67 3.98 6.42
CA HIS A 294 -3.61 2.91 7.42
C HIS A 294 -2.76 1.71 6.97
N ILE A 295 -1.44 1.92 6.81
CA ILE A 295 -0.51 0.86 6.41
C ILE A 295 0.33 0.41 7.59
N TYR A 296 0.31 -0.88 7.84
CA TYR A 296 1.25 -1.49 8.76
C TYR A 296 2.46 -2.02 7.99
N SER A 297 3.66 -1.63 8.41
CA SER A 297 4.88 -2.03 7.73
C SER A 297 5.99 -2.43 8.69
N PHE A 298 6.71 -3.51 8.36
CA PHE A 298 7.88 -3.97 9.12
C PHE A 298 8.99 -4.41 8.15
N GLY A 299 10.13 -4.92 8.65
CA GLY A 299 11.19 -5.50 7.80
C GLY A 299 12.46 -4.67 7.62
N GLY A 300 13.53 -5.33 7.15
CA GLY A 300 14.91 -4.84 7.27
C GLY A 300 15.32 -3.68 6.35
N PHE A 301 14.85 -3.64 5.10
CA PHE A 301 15.23 -2.62 4.13
C PHE A 301 14.01 -1.91 3.53
N GLY A 302 14.10 -0.57 3.54
CA GLY A 302 13.19 0.40 2.93
C GLY A 302 11.86 0.62 3.65
N GLY A 303 11.70 1.85 4.15
CA GLY A 303 10.43 2.39 4.61
C GLY A 303 9.54 2.79 3.43
N ILE A 304 8.61 3.72 3.70
CA ILE A 304 7.79 4.30 2.62
C ILE A 304 8.64 5.32 1.86
N THR A 305 8.74 5.18 0.55
CA THR A 305 9.40 6.19 -0.29
C THR A 305 8.35 7.09 -0.94
N GLY A 306 8.42 8.39 -0.72
CA GLY A 306 7.64 9.39 -1.44
C GLY A 306 8.49 10.08 -2.50
N ALA A 307 8.16 9.86 -3.77
CA ALA A 307 8.89 10.43 -4.91
C ALA A 307 8.00 11.29 -5.83
N SER A 308 6.92 11.89 -5.30
CA SER A 308 6.03 12.72 -6.10
C SER A 308 5.35 13.85 -5.33
N GLN A 309 4.78 14.76 -6.12
CA GLN A 309 3.85 15.78 -5.66
C GLN A 309 2.54 15.13 -5.21
N ASP A 310 1.87 15.72 -4.22
CA ASP A 310 0.54 15.34 -3.74
C ASP A 310 0.37 13.90 -3.21
N ILE A 311 1.47 13.29 -2.77
CA ILE A 311 1.40 12.02 -2.03
C ILE A 311 0.67 12.23 -0.70
N LYS A 312 -0.43 11.51 -0.50
CA LYS A 312 -1.18 11.50 0.76
C LYS A 312 -0.91 10.19 1.48
N ILE A 313 -0.05 10.23 2.48
CA ILE A 313 0.18 9.13 3.42
C ILE A 313 -0.55 9.51 4.71
N GLU A 314 -1.33 8.60 5.29
CA GLU A 314 -2.05 8.77 6.56
C GLU A 314 -1.99 7.45 7.36
N GLU A 315 -1.78 7.52 8.68
CA GLU A 315 -1.87 6.40 9.62
C GLU A 315 -0.93 5.23 9.31
N VAL A 316 0.33 5.51 8.97
CA VAL A 316 1.32 4.46 8.75
C VAL A 316 2.02 4.11 10.04
N TRP A 317 2.16 2.81 10.31
CA TRP A 317 2.84 2.24 11.47
C TRP A 317 4.05 1.45 10.97
N ARG A 318 5.25 1.94 11.26
CA ARG A 318 6.50 1.22 10.98
C ARG A 318 7.07 0.68 12.29
N HIS A 319 7.47 -0.60 12.34
CA HIS A 319 8.02 -1.23 13.56
C HIS A 319 9.50 -1.62 13.48
N GLU A 320 10.06 -1.86 12.30
CA GLU A 320 11.46 -2.32 12.11
C GLU A 320 12.05 -1.81 10.76
N GLY A 321 13.37 -1.68 10.66
CA GLY A 321 14.09 -1.31 9.42
C GLY A 321 14.99 -0.07 9.54
N GLY A 322 15.80 0.20 8.50
CA GLY A 322 16.82 1.26 8.53
C GLY A 322 16.32 2.70 8.32
N VAL A 323 15.12 2.90 7.75
CA VAL A 323 14.55 4.23 7.42
C VAL A 323 13.04 4.21 7.60
N GLY A 324 12.48 5.22 8.30
CA GLY A 324 11.02 5.39 8.43
C GLY A 324 10.34 5.81 7.13
N ILE A 325 10.75 6.96 6.58
CA ILE A 325 10.27 7.50 5.30
C ILE A 325 11.43 8.06 4.47
N TRP A 326 11.39 7.84 3.15
CA TRP A 326 12.36 8.38 2.19
C TRP A 326 11.68 9.39 1.25
N LEU A 327 12.10 10.65 1.32
CA LEU A 327 11.73 11.72 0.39
C LEU A 327 12.71 11.77 -0.79
N ALA A 328 12.30 11.32 -1.97
CA ALA A 328 13.20 11.01 -3.09
C ALA A 328 13.56 12.21 -4.00
N GLY A 329 13.61 13.42 -3.45
CA GLY A 329 14.03 14.62 -4.18
C GLY A 329 12.90 15.37 -4.90
N TYR A 330 11.65 15.14 -4.51
CA TYR A 330 10.49 15.86 -5.01
C TYR A 330 9.69 16.46 -3.83
N PRO A 331 8.99 17.60 -4.03
CA PRO A 331 8.20 18.20 -2.96
C PRO A 331 7.06 17.26 -2.59
N SER A 332 7.07 16.78 -1.34
CA SER A 332 6.13 15.78 -0.83
C SER A 332 5.35 16.33 0.37
N VAL A 333 4.10 15.90 0.58
CA VAL A 333 3.28 16.33 1.73
C VAL A 333 2.71 15.15 2.51
N VAL A 334 3.43 14.72 3.54
CA VAL A 334 3.09 13.56 4.37
C VAL A 334 2.20 14.02 5.54
N ARG A 335 1.14 13.28 5.88
CA ARG A 335 0.25 13.58 7.01
C ARG A 335 0.13 12.43 8.00
N ASN A 336 -0.10 12.69 9.28
CA ASN A 336 -0.49 11.66 10.27
C ASN A 336 0.40 10.39 10.23
N LEU A 337 1.70 10.54 9.98
CA LEU A 337 2.65 9.43 9.92
C LEU A 337 3.13 9.12 11.33
N GLN A 338 3.14 7.85 11.72
CA GLN A 338 3.67 7.39 13.01
C GLN A 338 4.83 6.40 12.77
N VAL A 339 6.05 6.83 13.07
CA VAL A 339 7.23 5.95 12.89
C VAL A 339 7.74 5.49 14.23
N LYS A 340 7.74 4.17 14.48
CA LYS A 340 8.36 3.56 15.65
C LYS A 340 9.62 2.79 15.22
N LEU A 341 10.79 3.30 15.62
CA LEU A 341 12.06 2.69 15.28
C LEU A 341 12.60 1.90 16.47
N LEU A 342 12.70 0.58 16.33
CA LEU A 342 13.41 -0.28 17.28
C LEU A 342 14.89 -0.40 16.83
N GLY A 343 15.74 0.55 17.22
CA GLY A 343 17.21 0.40 17.19
C GLY A 343 18.01 0.86 15.95
N TYR A 344 17.52 1.79 15.10
CA TYR A 344 18.20 2.17 13.84
C TYR A 344 18.26 3.68 13.48
N THR A 345 18.92 3.98 12.34
CA THR A 345 19.71 5.19 12.00
C THR A 345 18.98 6.48 11.60
N ALA A 346 17.76 6.47 11.05
CA ALA A 346 17.07 7.71 10.65
C ALA A 346 15.54 7.60 10.58
N HIS A 347 14.85 8.62 11.11
CA HIS A 347 13.40 8.78 10.97
C HIS A 347 13.02 9.16 9.53
N VAL A 348 13.78 10.07 8.92
CA VAL A 348 13.49 10.62 7.59
C VAL A 348 14.77 10.63 6.75
N TYR A 349 14.73 9.95 5.62
CA TYR A 349 15.77 10.02 4.59
C TYR A 349 15.36 11.03 3.52
N VAL A 350 16.27 11.88 3.10
CA VAL A 350 15.98 12.96 2.15
C VAL A 350 17.04 12.97 1.07
N LYS A 351 16.63 12.75 -0.18
CA LYS A 351 17.50 12.95 -1.33
C LYS A 351 17.50 14.43 -1.71
N GLU A 352 18.68 15.03 -1.74
CA GLU A 352 18.90 16.42 -2.15
C GLU A 352 18.83 16.52 -3.68
N VAL A 353 17.81 17.23 -4.17
CA VAL A 353 17.62 17.56 -5.59
C VAL A 353 16.90 18.91 -5.63
N GLU A 354 17.47 19.90 -6.35
CA GLU A 354 16.84 21.22 -6.61
C GLU A 354 16.44 22.02 -5.34
N ASP A 355 15.86 23.23 -5.47
CA ASP A 355 15.31 23.97 -4.33
C ASP A 355 13.89 23.49 -4.03
N VAL A 356 13.79 22.40 -3.27
CA VAL A 356 12.55 21.66 -3.01
C VAL A 356 12.14 21.77 -1.54
N VAL A 357 10.83 21.89 -1.28
CA VAL A 357 10.29 21.91 0.08
C VAL A 357 9.27 20.80 0.27
N SER A 358 9.59 19.85 1.13
CA SER A 358 8.66 18.82 1.61
C SER A 358 8.04 19.22 2.96
N LYS A 359 6.84 18.71 3.24
CA LYS A 359 6.06 19.02 4.45
C LYS A 359 5.66 17.72 5.15
N LEU A 360 5.91 17.65 6.45
CA LEU A 360 5.50 16.57 7.34
C LEU A 360 4.51 17.19 8.33
N ILE A 361 3.22 16.91 8.17
CA ILE A 361 2.11 17.55 8.90
C ILE A 361 1.48 16.54 9.86
N ASP A 362 1.41 16.85 11.15
CA ASP A 362 0.85 15.93 12.16
C ASP A 362 1.55 14.57 12.19
N CYS A 363 2.82 14.52 11.82
CA CYS A 363 3.63 13.31 11.93
C CYS A 363 4.27 13.24 13.30
N ASP A 364 4.36 12.02 13.83
CA ASP A 364 4.89 11.67 15.14
C ASP A 364 5.98 10.60 14.98
N MET A 365 7.05 10.76 15.77
CA MET A 365 8.20 9.85 15.78
C MET A 365 8.35 9.28 17.18
N TYR A 366 8.66 7.99 17.28
CA TYR A 366 8.85 7.31 18.55
C TYR A 366 10.29 6.81 18.67
N ASP A 367 10.85 6.92 19.87
CA ASP A 367 12.19 6.44 20.18
C ASP A 367 12.26 4.90 20.29
N GLU A 368 13.44 4.40 20.66
CA GLU A 368 13.70 2.96 20.83
C GLU A 368 12.85 2.28 21.91
N ASN A 369 12.34 3.05 22.88
CA ASN A 369 11.43 2.56 23.91
C ASN A 369 9.96 2.61 23.45
N GLY A 370 9.70 3.20 22.28
CA GLY A 370 8.36 3.44 21.77
C GLY A 370 7.68 4.65 22.41
N GLU A 371 8.43 5.56 23.01
CA GLU A 371 7.93 6.81 23.56
C GLU A 371 8.03 7.93 22.51
N LEU A 372 7.06 8.85 22.50
CA LEU A 372 7.04 9.96 21.54
C LEU A 372 8.28 10.85 21.72
N THR A 373 8.99 11.15 20.65
CA THR A 373 10.21 11.98 20.68
C THR A 373 10.13 13.22 19.78
N ASP A 374 10.68 14.32 20.29
CA ASP A 374 10.90 15.55 19.52
C ASP A 374 12.27 15.55 18.80
N GLU A 375 13.12 14.56 19.07
CA GLU A 375 14.46 14.40 18.50
C GLU A 375 14.41 13.62 17.18
N TRP A 376 13.97 14.31 16.13
CA TRP A 376 13.87 13.71 14.81
C TRP A 376 15.25 13.58 14.17
N ILE A 377 15.51 12.39 13.62
CA ILE A 377 16.77 12.05 12.99
C ILE A 377 16.56 12.10 11.49
N PHE A 378 17.16 13.09 10.84
CA PHE A 378 17.15 13.23 9.40
C PHE A 378 18.46 12.78 8.81
N TYR A 379 18.39 12.06 7.69
CA TYR A 379 19.52 11.70 6.86
C TYR A 379 19.39 12.38 5.51
N PHE A 380 20.25 13.36 5.23
CA PHE A 380 20.28 14.03 3.94
C PHE A 380 21.39 13.47 3.05
N TYR A 381 21.01 12.91 1.91
CA TYR A 381 21.89 12.31 0.91
C TYR A 381 21.96 13.17 -0.36
N GLY A 382 23.18 13.38 -0.88
CA GLY A 382 23.44 14.16 -2.09
C GLY A 382 24.56 15.18 -1.88
N ILE A 383 24.93 15.93 -2.92
CA ILE A 383 26.13 16.80 -2.89
C ILE A 383 25.84 18.27 -2.57
N ALA A 384 24.63 18.77 -2.84
CA ALA A 384 24.29 20.17 -2.59
C ALA A 384 23.90 20.41 -1.12
N GLU A 385 24.07 21.65 -0.65
CA GLU A 385 23.66 22.09 0.69
C GLU A 385 22.35 22.87 0.63
N GLY A 386 21.45 22.62 1.58
CA GLY A 386 20.22 23.40 1.77
C GLY A 386 19.23 23.40 0.60
N GLN A 387 19.37 22.47 -0.34
CA GLN A 387 18.55 22.41 -1.55
C GLN A 387 17.18 21.78 -1.25
N HIS A 388 17.15 20.64 -0.56
CA HIS A 388 15.91 20.05 -0.07
C HIS A 388 15.65 20.45 1.38
N LYS A 389 14.56 21.18 1.61
CA LYS A 389 14.08 21.59 2.94
C LYS A 389 12.90 20.73 3.36
N VAL A 390 12.83 20.36 4.63
CA VAL A 390 11.68 19.64 5.20
C VAL A 390 11.05 20.46 6.30
N LYS A 391 9.78 20.84 6.13
CA LYS A 391 8.99 21.53 7.15
C LYS A 391 8.27 20.51 8.03
N ARG A 392 8.56 20.52 9.33
CA ARG A 392 7.75 19.84 10.34
C ARG A 392 6.62 20.78 10.75
N GLN A 393 5.37 20.34 10.60
CA GLN A 393 4.19 21.17 10.79
C GLN A 393 3.12 20.41 11.58
N TYR A 394 2.23 21.17 12.22
CA TYR A 394 1.15 20.61 13.03
C TYR A 394 -0.13 21.41 12.88
N THR A 395 -1.25 20.69 12.88
CA THR A 395 -2.58 21.26 12.85
C THR A 395 -2.97 21.80 14.22
N LEU A 396 -3.50 23.02 14.24
CA LEU A 396 -4.22 23.61 15.36
C LEU A 396 -5.70 23.64 15.01
N ASN A 397 -6.49 22.86 15.73
CA ASN A 397 -7.94 22.98 15.81
C ASN A 397 -8.26 23.78 17.07
N LEU A 398 -8.83 24.98 16.90
CA LEU A 398 -9.17 25.87 18.01
C LEU A 398 -10.68 26.09 18.03
N ARG A 399 -11.28 25.94 19.21
CA ARG A 399 -12.65 26.33 19.49
C ARG A 399 -12.69 27.42 20.56
N VAL A 400 -13.31 28.54 20.23
CA VAL A 400 -13.48 29.70 21.12
C VAL A 400 -14.91 29.72 21.63
N VAL A 401 -15.05 29.79 22.95
CA VAL A 401 -16.34 29.81 23.64
C VAL A 401 -16.40 30.94 24.67
N ASP A 402 -17.60 31.25 25.15
CA ASP A 402 -17.78 32.07 26.34
C ASP A 402 -17.62 31.25 27.63
N GLU A 403 -17.77 31.87 28.80
CA GLU A 403 -17.67 31.21 30.10
C GLU A 403 -18.77 30.16 30.35
N MET A 404 -19.89 30.25 29.62
CA MET A 404 -20.98 29.26 29.66
C MET A 404 -20.75 28.10 28.68
N GLY A 405 -19.70 28.17 27.85
CA GLY A 405 -19.38 27.16 26.85
C GLY A 405 -20.07 27.35 25.50
N ASN A 406 -20.79 28.45 25.27
CA ASN A 406 -21.40 28.76 23.99
C ASN A 406 -20.33 29.19 22.98
N PRO A 407 -20.44 28.79 21.70
CA PRO A 407 -19.48 29.16 20.67
C PRO A 407 -19.49 30.67 20.38
N ILE A 408 -18.31 31.26 20.22
CA ILE A 408 -18.16 32.67 19.85
C ILE A 408 -17.81 32.76 18.36
N LYS A 409 -18.77 33.20 17.54
CA LYS A 409 -18.59 33.46 16.10
C LYS A 409 -17.87 34.78 15.83
N GLY A 410 -16.99 34.79 14.84
CA GLY A 410 -16.27 35.98 14.36
C GLY A 410 -15.31 36.56 15.40
N ALA A 411 -14.72 35.74 16.26
CA ALA A 411 -13.56 36.12 17.06
C ALA A 411 -12.34 36.15 16.13
N ASN A 412 -11.55 37.23 16.19
CA ASN A 412 -10.35 37.40 15.38
C ASN A 412 -9.17 36.66 16.03
N ILE A 413 -8.55 35.78 15.25
CA ILE A 413 -7.47 34.88 15.65
C ILE A 413 -6.20 35.27 14.90
N ARG A 414 -5.22 35.81 15.63
CA ARG A 414 -3.90 36.16 15.10
C ARG A 414 -2.84 35.25 15.71
N ILE A 415 -2.01 34.64 14.88
CA ILE A 415 -0.92 33.77 15.33
C ILE A 415 0.40 34.31 14.79
N TYR A 416 1.36 34.51 15.68
CA TYR A 416 2.70 34.98 15.36
C TYR A 416 3.72 33.86 15.61
N ASN A 417 4.74 33.75 14.76
CA ASN A 417 5.85 32.82 14.99
C ASN A 417 6.87 33.40 16.00
N LYS A 418 7.95 32.68 16.28
CA LYS A 418 8.96 33.08 17.28
C LYS A 418 9.66 34.41 16.99
N THR A 419 9.69 34.84 15.72
CA THR A 419 10.30 36.11 15.30
C THR A 419 9.30 37.26 15.29
N GLY A 420 8.06 37.03 15.75
CA GLY A 420 6.99 38.04 15.78
C GLY A 420 6.31 38.28 14.43
N VAL A 421 6.55 37.41 13.43
CA VAL A 421 5.90 37.51 12.11
C VAL A 421 4.52 36.85 12.19
N LEU A 422 3.50 37.53 11.67
CA LEU A 422 2.13 37.02 11.58
C LEU A 422 2.08 35.85 10.57
N VAL A 423 1.69 34.66 11.03
CA VAL A 423 1.60 33.44 10.21
C VAL A 423 0.16 32.97 9.95
N ALA A 424 -0.81 33.44 10.74
CA ALA A 424 -2.22 33.23 10.48
C ALA A 424 -3.07 34.41 10.99
N ASN A 425 -4.12 34.74 10.24
CA ASN A 425 -5.13 35.75 10.59
C ASN A 425 -6.49 35.21 10.13
N LEU A 426 -7.29 34.71 11.06
CA LEU A 426 -8.51 33.94 10.80
C LEU A 426 -9.66 34.45 11.67
N GLU A 427 -10.89 34.16 11.28
CA GLU A 427 -12.07 34.42 12.10
C GLU A 427 -12.79 33.11 12.41
N THR A 428 -13.32 32.99 13.63
CA THR A 428 -14.09 31.80 14.01
C THR A 428 -15.42 31.69 13.27
N ASP A 429 -15.76 30.47 12.87
CA ASP A 429 -17.03 30.14 12.24
C ASP A 429 -18.22 30.16 13.23
N GLU A 430 -19.39 29.69 12.80
CA GLU A 430 -20.61 29.64 13.64
C GLU A 430 -20.48 28.71 14.85
N ASN A 431 -19.58 27.73 14.80
CA ASN A 431 -19.28 26.81 15.89
C ASN A 431 -18.17 27.35 16.81
N GLY A 432 -17.70 28.57 16.56
CA GLY A 432 -16.59 29.19 17.26
C GLY A 432 -15.25 28.57 16.88
N SER A 433 -15.13 27.94 15.71
CA SER A 433 -13.99 27.10 15.34
C SER A 433 -13.13 27.68 14.22
N ILE A 434 -11.83 27.38 14.28
CA ILE A 434 -10.88 27.50 13.16
C ILE A 434 -9.98 26.26 13.11
N THR A 435 -9.44 25.99 11.92
CA THR A 435 -8.37 25.01 11.71
C THR A 435 -7.26 25.68 10.90
N THR A 436 -6.00 25.52 11.33
CA THR A 436 -4.83 26.02 10.60
C THR A 436 -3.61 25.14 10.83
N ILE A 437 -2.60 25.27 9.96
CA ILE A 437 -1.34 24.51 10.05
C ILE A 437 -0.21 25.46 10.44
N LEU A 438 0.51 25.10 11.50
CA LEU A 438 1.63 25.88 12.03
C LEU A 438 2.95 25.12 11.81
N THR A 439 4.01 25.85 11.47
CA THR A 439 5.34 25.24 11.26
C THR A 439 6.09 25.17 12.58
N TYR A 440 6.48 23.97 13.01
CA TYR A 440 7.39 23.77 14.14
C TYR A 440 8.77 24.35 13.82
N GLY A 441 9.31 23.92 12.68
CA GLY A 441 10.60 24.33 12.16
C GLY A 441 10.90 23.71 10.80
N THR A 442 11.97 24.18 10.19
CA THR A 442 12.47 23.70 8.90
C THR A 442 13.82 23.03 9.08
N TYR A 443 13.94 21.79 8.60
CA TYR A 443 15.16 21.00 8.53
C TYR A 443 15.81 21.19 7.15
N ALA A 444 17.11 21.39 7.11
CA ALA A 444 17.89 21.45 5.86
C ALA A 444 19.29 20.86 6.09
N LYS A 445 19.88 20.30 5.05
CA LYS A 445 21.26 19.79 5.10
C LYS A 445 22.25 20.93 5.44
N ASN A 446 23.24 20.61 6.28
CA ASN A 446 24.34 21.51 6.65
C ASN A 446 25.68 20.81 6.46
N LEU A 447 26.55 21.38 5.62
CA LEU A 447 27.89 20.84 5.33
C LEU A 447 28.96 21.29 6.33
N SER A 448 28.62 22.09 7.35
CA SER A 448 29.58 22.56 8.36
C SER A 448 30.11 21.46 9.29
N HIS A 449 29.52 20.26 9.25
CA HIS A 449 30.10 19.07 9.87
C HIS A 449 31.12 18.46 8.91
N THR A 450 32.35 18.25 9.37
CA THR A 450 33.53 17.80 8.61
C THR A 450 33.39 16.36 8.06
N GLN A 451 32.45 16.14 7.16
CA GLN A 451 32.40 15.00 6.26
C GLN A 451 32.44 15.55 4.84
N GLN A 452 33.67 15.76 4.35
CA GLN A 452 33.92 15.81 2.92
C GLN A 452 33.46 14.46 2.35
N ASP A 453 32.40 14.53 1.55
CA ASP A 453 31.72 13.44 0.88
C ASP A 453 30.79 12.55 1.72
N ARG A 454 29.50 12.79 1.45
CA ARG A 454 28.36 11.87 1.56
C ARG A 454 27.84 11.65 2.97
N ASP A 455 26.74 12.37 3.21
CA ASP A 455 25.65 12.05 4.13
C ASP A 455 25.68 12.74 5.48
N VAL A 456 24.64 13.56 5.75
CA VAL A 456 24.51 14.30 7.01
C VAL A 456 23.44 13.64 7.85
N LEU A 457 23.86 13.06 8.97
CA LEU A 457 22.99 12.68 10.06
C LEU A 457 22.75 13.92 10.94
N ASN A 458 21.49 14.32 11.08
CA ASN A 458 20.99 15.51 11.78
C ASN A 458 21.09 16.81 10.97
N ALA A 459 19.94 17.27 10.47
CA ALA A 459 19.80 18.53 9.74
C ALA A 459 20.03 19.77 10.64
N ASN A 460 20.33 20.90 10.00
CA ASN A 460 20.09 22.20 10.61
C ASN A 460 18.59 22.42 10.80
N LEU A 461 18.16 22.53 12.05
CA LEU A 461 16.80 22.88 12.41
C LEU A 461 16.67 24.38 12.64
N THR A 462 15.94 25.06 11.77
CA THR A 462 15.49 26.44 12.01
C THR A 462 14.10 26.41 12.63
N LEU A 463 14.03 26.60 13.95
CA LEU A 463 12.76 26.65 14.68
C LEU A 463 11.93 27.88 14.26
N GLU A 464 10.64 27.70 14.05
CA GLU A 464 9.64 28.79 13.91
C GLU A 464 8.75 28.93 15.16
N THR A 465 8.84 27.95 16.07
CA THR A 465 8.22 27.92 17.40
C THR A 465 9.14 28.54 18.48
N PRO A 466 8.63 29.03 19.63
CA PRO A 466 7.23 29.08 20.05
C PRO A 466 6.39 30.08 19.24
N HIS A 467 5.08 29.85 19.19
CA HIS A 467 4.10 30.73 18.58
C HIS A 467 3.37 31.55 19.65
N THR A 468 2.86 32.72 19.27
CA THR A 468 1.96 33.53 20.11
C THR A 468 0.59 33.59 19.47
N LEU A 469 -0.42 33.05 20.14
CA LEU A 469 -1.84 33.14 19.79
C LEU A 469 -2.45 34.34 20.48
N VAL A 470 -3.19 35.15 19.71
CA VAL A 470 -3.97 36.30 20.17
C VAL A 470 -5.40 36.13 19.68
N ILE A 471 -6.35 36.17 20.60
CA ILE A 471 -7.79 36.08 20.33
C ILE A 471 -8.44 37.37 20.81
N SER A 472 -9.14 38.05 19.91
CA SER A 472 -9.85 39.30 20.22
C SER A 472 -11.28 39.26 19.68
N LYS A 473 -12.24 39.71 20.49
CA LYS A 473 -13.64 39.88 20.11
C LYS A 473 -14.25 41.01 20.95
N ASP A 474 -15.00 41.90 20.32
CA ASP A 474 -15.66 43.00 21.02
C ASP A 474 -16.53 42.48 22.19
N GLY A 475 -16.41 43.14 23.34
CA GLY A 475 -17.07 42.73 24.58
C GLY A 475 -16.35 41.62 25.36
N PHE A 476 -15.20 41.14 24.88
CA PHE A 476 -14.38 40.14 25.55
C PHE A 476 -12.93 40.62 25.73
N LYS A 477 -12.34 40.25 26.87
CA LYS A 477 -10.94 40.52 27.15
C LYS A 477 -10.05 39.75 26.18
N GLU A 478 -9.05 40.42 25.59
CA GLU A 478 -8.05 39.78 24.71
C GLU A 478 -7.39 38.59 25.44
N TYR A 479 -7.40 37.43 24.79
CA TYR A 479 -6.67 36.26 25.25
C TYR A 479 -5.35 36.13 24.49
N ARG A 480 -4.26 35.96 25.23
CA ARG A 480 -2.91 35.82 24.69
C ARG A 480 -2.19 34.65 25.34
N VAL A 481 -1.63 33.76 24.53
CA VAL A 481 -0.83 32.63 25.01
C VAL A 481 0.34 32.33 24.08
N THR A 482 1.46 31.93 24.65
CA THR A 482 2.63 31.44 23.91
C THR A 482 2.73 29.93 24.05
N PHE A 483 2.98 29.22 22.96
CA PHE A 483 2.97 27.75 22.94
C PHE A 483 3.91 27.16 21.90
N LYS A 484 4.22 25.87 22.04
CA LYS A 484 4.98 25.12 21.05
C LYS A 484 4.04 24.29 20.18
N ALA A 485 4.15 24.44 18.85
CA ALA A 485 3.47 23.58 17.89
C ALA A 485 4.36 22.37 17.57
N ASN A 486 4.54 21.45 18.52
CA ASN A 486 5.36 20.23 18.36
C ASN A 486 4.54 18.93 18.29
N LYS A 487 3.21 19.05 18.31
CA LYS A 487 2.23 17.99 18.13
C LYS A 487 0.93 18.61 17.61
N LYS A 488 0.00 17.78 17.12
CA LYS A 488 -1.35 18.23 16.81
C LYS A 488 -2.02 18.83 18.06
N LEU A 489 -2.69 19.97 17.90
CA LEU A 489 -3.30 20.73 19.00
C LEU A 489 -4.80 20.82 18.79
N ASP A 490 -5.57 20.24 19.69
CA ASP A 490 -7.04 20.37 19.74
C ASP A 490 -7.42 21.16 21.00
N TRP A 491 -7.65 22.47 20.84
CA TRP A 491 -7.80 23.42 21.94
C TRP A 491 -9.21 23.98 22.05
N LYS A 492 -9.65 24.18 23.29
CA LYS A 492 -10.85 24.94 23.64
C LYS A 492 -10.46 26.09 24.56
N VAL A 493 -10.75 27.33 24.15
CA VAL A 493 -10.45 28.54 24.92
C VAL A 493 -11.76 29.25 25.26
N ALA A 494 -11.98 29.51 26.55
CA ALA A 494 -13.08 30.33 27.02
C ALA A 494 -12.62 31.79 27.18
N LEU A 495 -13.29 32.73 26.50
CA LEU A 495 -13.04 34.15 26.66
C LEU A 495 -13.87 34.72 27.81
N LYS A 496 -13.24 35.60 28.61
CA LYS A 496 -13.92 36.35 29.66
C LYS A 496 -14.51 37.62 29.07
N GLN A 497 -15.73 37.99 29.50
CA GLN A 497 -16.29 39.29 29.14
C GLN A 497 -15.42 40.42 29.71
N GLU A 498 -15.37 41.54 29.00
CA GLU A 498 -14.83 42.76 29.60
C GLU A 498 -15.76 43.19 30.74
N GLU A 499 -15.21 43.40 31.93
CA GLU A 499 -15.98 43.99 33.03
C GLU A 499 -16.39 45.39 32.58
N SER A 500 -17.68 45.58 32.27
CA SER A 500 -18.22 46.92 32.12
C SER A 500 -18.19 47.55 33.51
N ASP A 501 -17.31 48.53 33.72
CA ASP A 501 -17.45 49.49 34.81
C ASP A 501 -18.74 50.29 34.58
N VAL A 502 -19.87 49.68 34.91
CA VAL A 502 -21.12 50.41 35.09
C VAL A 502 -20.89 51.24 36.34
N ILE A 503 -20.46 52.48 36.14
CA ILE A 503 -20.57 53.54 37.15
C ILE A 503 -22.07 53.69 37.41
N VAL A 504 -22.57 52.98 38.42
CA VAL A 504 -23.88 53.26 38.99
C VAL A 504 -23.70 54.59 39.73
N GLU A 505 -24.00 55.71 39.06
CA GLU A 505 -24.24 56.97 39.75
C GLU A 505 -25.49 56.80 40.64
N THR A 506 -25.29 56.35 41.87
CA THR A 506 -26.29 56.50 42.93
C THR A 506 -26.43 57.97 43.24
N LYS A 507 -27.45 58.58 42.64
CA LYS A 507 -27.93 59.93 42.90
C LYS A 507 -28.41 59.99 44.35
N GLU A 508 -27.59 60.53 45.25
CA GLU A 508 -27.97 60.82 46.64
C GLU A 508 -29.21 61.72 46.66
N ARG A 509 -30.30 61.22 47.25
CA ARG A 509 -31.48 62.03 47.60
C ARG A 509 -31.45 62.28 49.10
N LYS A 510 -31.08 63.51 49.48
CA LYS A 510 -31.30 64.09 50.81
C LYS A 510 -32.79 64.24 51.08
N GLU A 511 -33.22 63.76 52.26
CA GLU A 511 -34.35 64.16 53.11
C GLU A 511 -34.60 62.94 54.02
N GLY A 512 -34.77 62.98 55.33
CA GLY A 512 -34.98 64.01 56.32
C GLY A 512 -35.36 63.25 57.60
N SER A 513 -34.92 63.75 58.74
CA SER A 513 -35.05 63.22 60.11
C SER A 513 -36.40 62.62 60.52
N MET A 514 -36.39 61.54 61.31
CA MET A 514 -36.83 61.59 62.72
C MET A 514 -36.45 60.32 63.48
N GLU A 515 -36.08 60.55 64.74
CA GLU A 515 -35.55 59.63 65.74
C GLU A 515 -36.57 58.64 66.32
N GLU A 516 -36.01 57.56 66.88
CA GLU A 516 -36.27 56.97 68.21
C GLU A 516 -36.46 55.44 68.16
N GLY A 517 -35.62 54.71 68.91
CA GLY A 517 -35.78 53.28 69.10
C GLY A 517 -34.52 52.52 69.51
N LEU A 518 -33.93 52.93 70.63
CA LEU A 518 -32.93 52.22 71.41
C LEU A 518 -33.29 50.72 71.62
N VAL A 519 -32.35 49.78 71.48
CA VAL A 519 -31.97 48.77 72.51
C VAL A 519 -30.81 47.88 72.01
N LEU A 520 -29.84 47.75 72.91
CA LEU A 520 -28.57 47.01 72.91
C LEU A 520 -28.64 45.52 72.51
N GLY A 521 -27.49 44.99 72.07
CA GLY A 521 -27.10 43.61 72.38
C GLY A 521 -25.86 43.06 71.65
N PHE A 522 -24.71 43.10 72.32
CA PHE A 522 -23.46 42.34 72.13
C PHE A 522 -23.66 40.91 71.54
N GLY A 523 -22.80 40.32 70.72
CA GLY A 523 -21.34 40.14 70.84
C GLY A 523 -21.00 38.65 71.11
N PHE A 524 -19.93 38.15 70.48
CA PHE A 524 -19.19 36.89 70.75
C PHE A 524 -19.64 35.53 70.17
N ALA A 525 -18.98 35.16 69.07
CA ALA A 525 -18.00 34.07 68.91
C ALA A 525 -17.87 32.91 69.95
N ILE A 526 -17.61 31.72 69.35
CA ILE A 526 -16.83 30.52 69.76
C ILE A 526 -17.50 29.40 70.64
N VAL A 527 -17.48 28.16 70.09
CA VAL A 527 -16.85 26.90 70.61
C VAL A 527 -17.73 25.64 70.46
N PHE A 528 -17.09 24.64 69.84
CA PHE A 528 -17.28 23.18 69.79
C PHE A 528 -17.93 22.45 70.98
N PHE A 529 -18.68 21.37 70.67
CA PHE A 529 -18.63 19.98 71.17
C PHE A 529 -19.86 19.26 70.57
N GLY A 530 -19.91 17.99 70.15
CA GLY A 530 -19.05 16.83 70.25
C GLY A 530 -19.94 15.56 70.32
N LEU A 531 -19.57 14.55 69.52
CA LEU A 531 -19.78 13.09 69.71
C LEU A 531 -21.15 12.39 69.48
N ALA A 532 -21.13 11.49 68.47
CA ALA A 532 -21.11 10.01 68.60
C ALA A 532 -22.37 9.13 68.35
N ILE A 533 -22.26 8.31 67.27
CA ILE A 533 -22.27 6.82 67.25
C ILE A 533 -23.59 5.99 66.98
N PHE A 534 -23.40 4.95 66.12
CA PHE A 534 -24.11 3.66 65.87
C PHE A 534 -25.27 3.57 64.84
N PHE A 535 -25.01 2.97 63.66
CA PHE A 535 -25.31 1.55 63.35
C PHE A 535 -24.53 1.06 62.10
N LEU A 536 -24.39 -0.26 62.00
CA LEU A 536 -23.29 -1.05 61.43
C LEU A 536 -23.83 -2.04 60.39
N LYS A 537 -22.93 -2.51 59.50
CA LYS A 537 -22.96 -3.72 58.65
C LYS A 537 -23.72 -3.62 57.32
N GLY A 538 -23.18 -4.10 56.19
CA GLY A 538 -21.95 -4.86 55.94
C GLY A 538 -22.16 -5.82 54.76
N GLY A 539 -21.07 -6.24 54.10
CA GLY A 539 -21.05 -7.46 53.30
C GLY A 539 -20.24 -7.38 52.00
N GLU A 540 -18.95 -7.66 52.09
CA GLU A 540 -18.26 -8.46 51.07
C GLU A 540 -18.38 -9.95 51.45
N ILE A 541 -18.38 -10.84 50.43
CA ILE A 541 -17.64 -12.13 50.35
C ILE A 541 -18.08 -12.86 49.07
N LYS A 542 -17.26 -12.86 48.02
CA LYS A 542 -16.44 -14.01 47.55
C LYS A 542 -15.56 -13.62 46.37
#